data_AF-T2IT37-F1
#
_entry.id   AF-T2IT37-F1
#
_cell.length_a   1.000
_cell.length_b   1.000
_cell.length_c   1.000
_cell.angle_alpha   90.00
_cell.angle_beta   90.00
_cell.angle_gamma   90.00
#
_symmetry.space_group_name_H-M   'P 1'
#
loop_
_entity.id
_entity.type
_entity.pdbx_description
1 polymer ?
#
loop_
_entity_poly.entity_id
_entity_poly.type
_entity_poly.pdbx_seq_one_letter_code
_entity_poly.pdbx_strand_id
1 'polypeptide(L)' 'MKIGKADFSDYLIGQLNAQAGCTETVSFDKKISGVDGFRILDFY' A
#
# COMPACT_ATOMS: atom_id res chain seq x y z
N MET A 1 5.15 17.92 6.61
CA MET A 1 4.31 16.95 7.33
C MET A 1 4.30 15.65 6.54
N LYS A 2 4.64 14.51 7.15
CA LYS A 2 4.47 13.20 6.51
C LYS A 2 2.99 12.85 6.57
N ILE A 3 2.37 12.53 5.44
CA ILE A 3 0.99 12.08 5.38
C ILE A 3 1.03 10.57 5.61
N GLY A 4 0.56 10.10 6.75
CA GLY A 4 0.57 8.67 7.10
C GLY A 4 1.88 8.15 7.69
N LYS A 5 1.87 6.84 8.02
CA LYS A 5 2.99 6.13 8.67
C LYS A 5 3.90 5.39 7.68
N ALA A 6 3.38 5.07 6.50
CA ALA A 6 4.10 4.38 5.43
C ALA A 6 5.22 5.22 4.81
N ASP A 7 6.13 4.55 4.13
CA ASP A 7 7.26 5.16 3.46
C ASP A 7 6.90 5.52 2.02
N PHE A 8 7.67 6.45 1.42
CA PHE A 8 7.38 6.94 0.06
C PHE A 8 7.30 5.79 -0.97
N SER A 9 8.16 4.79 -0.82
CA SER A 9 8.18 3.59 -1.66
C SER A 9 6.86 2.83 -1.65
N ASP A 10 6.17 2.76 -0.51
CA ASP A 10 4.90 2.04 -0.40
C ASP A 10 3.87 2.68 -1.33
N TYR A 11 3.74 4.01 -1.27
CA TYR A 11 2.83 4.77 -2.13
C TYR A 11 3.22 4.69 -3.60
N LEU A 12 4.51 4.77 -3.92
CA LEU A 12 5.00 4.66 -5.30
C LEU A 12 4.61 3.30 -5.91
N ILE A 13 4.82 2.20 -5.18
CA ILE A 13 4.46 0.86 -5.63
C ILE A 13 2.95 0.74 -5.82
N GLY A 14 2.15 1.26 -4.88
CA GLY A 14 0.69 1.26 -5.00
C GLY A 14 0.20 1.99 -6.26
N GLN A 15 0.78 3.14 -6.57
CA GLN A 15 0.46 3.91 -7.78
C GLN A 15 0.86 3.16 -9.06
N LEU A 16 2.02 2.50 -9.08
CA LEU A 16 2.44 1.70 -10.24
C LEU A 16 1.50 0.52 -10.48
N ASN A 17 1.08 -0.18 -9.43
CA ASN A 17 0.11 -1.28 -9.54
C ASN A 17 -1.24 -0.79 -10.06
N ALA A 18 -1.74 0.34 -9.53
CA ALA A 18 -2.97 0.95 -10.04
C ALA A 18 -2.85 1.36 -11.52
N GLN A 19 -1.71 1.93 -11.93
CA GLN A 19 -1.44 2.28 -13.33
C GLN A 19 -1.38 1.04 -14.24
N ALA A 20 -0.92 -0.10 -13.71
CA ALA A 20 -0.93 -1.38 -14.41
C ALA A 20 -2.33 -2.04 -14.48
N GLY A 21 -3.35 -1.43 -13.87
CA GLY A 21 -4.73 -1.93 -13.86
C GLY A 21 -5.06 -2.87 -12.71
N CYS A 22 -4.18 -2.99 -11.71
CA CYS A 22 -4.47 -3.77 -10.51
C CYS A 22 -5.52 -3.06 -9.64
N THR A 23 -6.46 -3.82 -9.09
CA THR A 23 -7.50 -3.30 -8.19
C THR A 23 -7.00 -3.08 -6.76
N GLU A 24 -6.01 -3.85 -6.33
CA GLU A 24 -5.40 -3.74 -5.01
C GLU A 24 -3.90 -4.04 -5.05
N THR A 25 -3.16 -3.48 -4.09
CA THR A 25 -1.77 -3.82 -3.77
C THR A 25 -1.74 -4.56 -2.44
N VAL A 26 -1.24 -5.78 -2.44
CA VAL A 26 -1.10 -6.58 -1.22
C VAL A 26 0.27 -6.31 -0.59
N SER A 27 0.31 -6.01 0.71
CA SER A 27 1.55 -5.75 1.45
C SER A 27 1.57 -6.47 2.80
N PHE A 28 2.77 -6.84 3.25
CA PHE A 28 3.03 -7.31 4.61
C PHE A 28 3.37 -6.16 5.58
N ASP A 29 3.71 -4.98 5.06
CA ASP A 29 4.04 -3.84 5.91
C ASP A 29 2.77 -3.19 6.45
N LYS A 30 2.53 -3.35 7.76
CA LYS A 30 1.36 -2.79 8.44
C LYS A 30 1.34 -1.26 8.45
N LYS A 31 2.43 -0.57 8.11
CA LYS A 31 2.46 0.90 8.05
C LYS A 31 1.54 1.47 6.97
N ILE A 32 1.30 0.75 5.87
CA ILE A 32 0.37 1.15 4.79
C ILE A 32 -1.08 0.74 5.06
N SER A 33 -1.35 0.12 6.22
CA SER A 33 -2.69 -0.30 6.62
C SER A 33 -3.65 0.88 6.65
N GLY A 34 -4.83 0.71 6.05
CA GLY A 34 -5.88 1.73 5.98
C GLY A 34 -5.69 2.77 4.88
N VAL A 35 -4.71 2.60 3.99
CA VAL A 35 -4.62 3.38 2.75
C VAL A 35 -5.46 2.70 1.67
N ASP A 36 -6.31 3.47 1.00
CA ASP A 36 -7.14 2.99 -0.09
C ASP A 36 -6.31 2.31 -1.19
N GLY A 37 -6.82 1.18 -1.70
CA GLY A 37 -6.13 0.37 -2.70
C GLY A 37 -5.04 -0.55 -2.12
N PHE A 38 -4.83 -0.58 -0.79
CA PHE A 38 -3.95 -1.55 -0.14
C PHE A 38 -4.71 -2.58 0.69
N ARG A 39 -4.25 -3.83 0.60
CA ARG A 39 -4.68 -4.93 1.48
C ARG A 39 -3.48 -5.45 2.26
N ILE A 40 -3.60 -5.49 3.58
CA ILE A 40 -2.57 -6.11 4.43
C ILE A 40 -2.78 -7.62 4.40
N LEU A 41 -1.70 -8.35 4.11
CA LEU A 41 -1.66 -9.80 4.26
C LEU A 41 -1.03 -10.13 5.62
N ASP A 42 -1.84 -10.62 6.53
CA ASP A 42 -1.41 -11.11 7.84
C ASP A 42 -1.57 -12.64 7.86
N PHE A 43 -0.53 -13.35 8.28
CA PHE A 43 -0.60 -14.78 8.58
C PHE A 43 -0.86 -14.93 10.09
N TYR A 44 -1.98 -15.56 10.44
CA TYR A 44 -2.30 -15.97 11.82
C TYR A 44 -1.32 -17.03 12.33
#